data_AF-A0A3S1EEK8-F1
#
_entry.id   AF-A0A3S1EEK8-F1
#
_cell.length_a   1.000
_cell.length_b   1.000
_cell.length_c   1.000
_cell.angle_alpha   90.00
_cell.angle_beta   90.00
_cell.angle_gamma   90.00
#
_symmetry.space_group_name_H-M   'P 1'
#
loop_
_entity.id
_entity.type
_entity.pdbx_description
1 polymer ?
#
loop_
_entity_poly.entity_id
_entity_poly.type
_entity_poly.pdbx_seq_one_letter_code
_entity_poly.pdbx_strand_id
1 'polypeptide(L)'
;QYFVFGTDNTGRDLLSRTLMAGRISLAIGLLAGVVAVVIGVVYGAAAGFAGGKVDEVMMRIVDVLYSLPFIFFVIMLVVFFGRNFVLMFLAVGAVLWLDMARIVRGQALSIRRQEYVQAAEAMGVGQRGILLRHVIPNLLGPVVIYMTLLVPQVIILESFLSFLGLGVQEPMTSWGVLI
;
A
#
# COMPACT_ATOMS: atom_id res chain seq x y z
N GLN A 1 -29.44 -12.74 26.41
CA GLN A 1 -28.94 -12.05 25.19
C GLN A 1 -28.65 -13.12 24.15
N TYR A 2 -29.03 -12.93 22.88
CA TYR A 2 -28.76 -13.89 21.82
C TYR A 2 -27.35 -13.65 21.26
N PHE A 3 -26.49 -14.66 21.29
CA PHE A 3 -25.14 -14.62 20.70
C PHE A 3 -25.19 -15.22 19.29
N VAL A 4 -25.40 -14.38 18.27
CA VAL A 4 -25.64 -14.83 16.89
C VAL A 4 -24.44 -15.60 16.32
N PHE A 5 -23.22 -15.16 16.63
CA PHE A 5 -21.98 -15.84 16.26
C PHE A 5 -21.40 -16.68 17.41
N GLY A 6 -22.16 -16.88 18.50
CA GLY A 6 -21.66 -17.50 19.72
C GLY A 6 -20.74 -16.57 20.53
N THR A 7 -19.98 -17.16 21.44
CA THR A 7 -19.05 -16.43 22.32
C THR A 7 -17.61 -16.85 22.06
N ASP A 8 -16.67 -15.94 22.33
CA ASP A 8 -15.25 -16.32 22.39
C ASP A 8 -14.92 -17.19 23.62
N ASN A 9 -13.66 -17.61 23.73
CA ASN A 9 -13.15 -18.43 24.84
C ASN A 9 -13.31 -17.79 26.24
N THR A 10 -13.63 -16.50 26.31
CA THR A 10 -13.85 -15.76 27.56
C THR A 10 -15.32 -15.38 27.79
N GLY A 11 -16.23 -15.86 26.93
CA GLY A 11 -17.67 -15.61 27.04
C GLY A 11 -18.16 -14.28 26.45
N ARG A 12 -17.33 -13.57 25.66
CA ARG A 12 -17.73 -12.28 25.03
C ARG A 12 -18.46 -12.53 23.70
N ASP A 13 -19.41 -11.65 23.34
CA ASP A 13 -20.18 -11.76 22.09
C ASP A 13 -19.30 -11.65 20.84
N LEU A 14 -19.24 -12.72 20.04
CA LEU A 14 -18.36 -12.78 18.88
C LEU A 14 -18.83 -11.86 17.74
N LEU A 15 -20.14 -11.66 17.57
CA LEU A 15 -20.67 -10.78 16.52
C LEU A 15 -20.19 -9.33 16.74
N SER A 16 -20.37 -8.81 17.95
CA SER A 16 -19.91 -7.46 18.31
C SER A 16 -18.39 -7.32 18.16
N ARG A 17 -17.62 -8.33 18.57
CA ARG A 17 -16.16 -8.33 18.39
C ARG A 17 -15.76 -8.29 16.91
N THR A 18 -16.40 -9.10 16.06
CA THR A 18 -16.11 -9.14 14.62
C THR A 18 -16.42 -7.81 13.92
N LEU A 19 -17.52 -7.15 14.28
CA LEU A 19 -17.87 -5.83 13.74
C LEU A 19 -16.91 -4.74 14.22
N MET A 20 -16.48 -4.79 15.49
CA MET A 20 -15.49 -3.85 16.04
C MET A 20 -14.11 -4.07 15.42
N ALA A 21 -13.71 -5.33 15.25
CA ALA A 21 -12.48 -5.74 14.59
C ALA A 21 -12.39 -5.24 13.15
N GLY A 22 -13.51 -5.27 12.41
CA GLY A 22 -13.56 -4.80 11.03
C GLY A 22 -13.13 -3.34 10.88
N ARG A 23 -13.44 -2.48 11.87
CA ARG A 23 -12.98 -1.07 11.85
C ARG A 23 -11.47 -0.97 11.89
N ILE A 24 -10.82 -1.76 12.74
CA ILE A 24 -9.36 -1.76 12.89
C ILE A 24 -8.69 -2.36 11.63
N SER A 25 -9.14 -3.52 11.17
CA SER A 25 -8.55 -4.18 9.98
C SER A 25 -8.70 -3.32 8.72
N LEU A 26 -9.87 -2.71 8.49
CA LEU A 26 -10.06 -1.79 7.36
C LEU A 26 -9.24 -0.52 7.49
N ALA A 27 -9.16 0.08 8.69
CA ALA A 27 -8.35 1.28 8.91
C ALA A 27 -6.86 1.01 8.62
N ILE A 28 -6.33 -0.11 9.10
CA ILE A 28 -4.96 -0.54 8.87
C ILE A 28 -4.69 -0.75 7.37
N GLY A 29 -5.55 -1.51 6.69
CA GLY A 29 -5.41 -1.76 5.25
C GLY A 29 -5.46 -0.48 4.42
N LEU A 30 -6.37 0.44 4.75
CA LEU A 30 -6.48 1.74 4.09
C LEU A 30 -5.27 2.63 4.36
N LEU A 31 -4.79 2.72 5.61
CA LEU A 31 -3.63 3.53 5.95
C LEU A 31 -2.37 3.07 5.22
N ALA A 32 -2.08 1.77 5.27
CA ALA A 32 -0.94 1.20 4.56
C ALA A 32 -1.09 1.38 3.03
N GLY A 33 -2.30 1.19 2.50
CA GLY A 33 -2.61 1.39 1.09
C GLY A 33 -2.44 2.82 0.61
N VAL A 34 -2.90 3.81 1.37
CA VAL A 34 -2.70 5.24 1.04
C VAL A 34 -1.21 5.56 0.97
N VAL A 35 -0.43 5.11 1.96
CA VAL A 35 1.03 5.35 1.98
C VAL A 35 1.70 4.71 0.77
N ALA A 36 1.39 3.43 0.50
CA ALA A 36 1.93 2.70 -0.63
C ALA A 36 1.58 3.36 -1.97
N VAL A 37 0.33 3.80 -2.12
CA VAL A 37 -0.17 4.51 -3.31
C VAL A 37 0.54 5.83 -3.48
N VAL A 38 0.61 6.67 -2.45
CA VAL A 38 1.20 8.01 -2.55
C VAL A 38 2.68 7.91 -2.94
N ILE A 39 3.46 7.08 -2.24
CA ILE A 39 4.89 6.93 -2.52
C ILE A 39 5.09 6.28 -3.89
N GLY A 40 4.35 5.19 -4.18
CA GLY A 40 4.48 4.43 -5.41
C GLY A 40 4.08 5.24 -6.65
N VAL A 41 3.00 6.02 -6.57
CA VAL A 41 2.56 6.88 -7.67
C VAL A 41 3.57 7.98 -7.95
N VAL A 42 4.02 8.69 -6.91
CA VAL A 42 5.00 9.77 -7.08
C VAL A 42 6.30 9.23 -7.67
N TYR A 43 6.82 8.14 -7.12
CA TYR A 43 8.09 7.55 -7.57
C TYR A 43 7.98 6.93 -8.95
N GLY A 44 6.97 6.09 -9.18
CA GLY A 44 6.76 5.37 -10.44
C GLY A 44 6.42 6.32 -11.58
N ALA A 45 5.58 7.33 -11.35
CA ALA A 45 5.23 8.29 -12.37
C ALA A 45 6.45 9.16 -12.74
N ALA A 46 7.25 9.58 -11.75
CA ALA A 46 8.49 10.31 -12.01
C ALA A 46 9.50 9.47 -12.80
N ALA A 47 9.73 8.21 -12.42
CA ALA A 47 10.64 7.30 -13.12
C ALA A 47 10.19 7.05 -14.57
N GLY A 48 8.95 6.59 -14.75
CA GLY A 48 8.41 6.25 -16.06
C GLY A 48 8.26 7.47 -16.98
N PHE A 49 7.92 8.64 -16.43
CA PHE A 49 7.84 9.86 -17.20
C PHE A 49 9.22 10.43 -17.55
N ALA A 50 10.21 10.37 -16.66
CA ALA A 50 11.57 10.84 -16.98
C ALA A 50 12.25 9.95 -18.03
N GLY A 51 12.11 8.62 -17.90
CA GLY A 51 12.73 7.65 -18.80
C GLY A 51 14.27 7.65 -18.76
N GLY A 52 14.88 6.89 -19.66
CA GLY A 52 16.34 6.86 -19.83
C GLY A 52 17.11 6.49 -18.56
N LYS A 53 18.20 7.21 -18.28
CA LYS A 53 19.07 6.93 -17.13
C LYS A 53 18.41 7.18 -15.77
N VAL A 54 17.48 8.14 -15.69
CA VAL A 54 16.78 8.45 -14.44
C VAL A 54 15.88 7.28 -14.05
N ASP A 55 15.12 6.77 -15.02
CA ASP A 55 14.30 5.58 -14.83
C ASP A 55 15.16 4.37 -14.43
N GLU A 56 16.28 4.14 -15.13
CA GLU A 56 17.19 3.03 -14.82
C GLU A 56 17.72 3.09 -13.39
N VAL A 57 18.22 4.25 -12.94
CA VAL A 57 18.74 4.42 -11.57
C VAL A 57 17.64 4.27 -10.53
N MET A 58 16.48 4.90 -10.75
CA MET A 58 15.34 4.83 -9.84
C MET A 58 14.86 3.37 -9.69
N MET A 59 14.80 2.63 -10.79
CA MET A 59 14.34 1.25 -10.75
C MET A 59 15.38 0.30 -10.20
N ARG A 60 16.67 0.61 -10.33
CA ARG A 60 17.73 -0.13 -9.67
C ARG A 60 17.65 -0.03 -8.15
N ILE A 61 17.26 1.12 -7.60
CA ILE A 61 16.97 1.25 -6.16
C ILE A 61 15.80 0.33 -5.77
N VAL A 62 14.72 0.34 -6.55
CA VAL A 62 13.55 -0.53 -6.32
C VAL A 62 13.97 -2.00 -6.37
N ASP A 63 14.76 -2.40 -7.37
CA ASP A 63 15.26 -3.78 -7.52
C ASP A 63 16.13 -4.22 -6.33
N VAL A 64 17.00 -3.36 -5.83
CA VAL A 64 17.80 -3.64 -4.62
C VAL A 64 16.90 -3.84 -3.41
N LEU A 65 15.89 -2.99 -3.21
CA LEU A 65 14.95 -3.14 -2.10
C LEU A 65 14.12 -4.42 -2.22
N TYR A 66 13.72 -4.81 -3.44
CA TYR A 66 13.01 -6.06 -3.70
C TYR A 66 13.85 -7.33 -3.47
N SER A 67 15.18 -7.22 -3.56
CA SER A 67 16.05 -8.36 -3.28
C SER A 67 15.99 -8.80 -1.81
N LEU A 68 15.49 -7.91 -0.93
CA LEU A 68 15.29 -8.22 0.48
C LEU A 68 14.02 -9.07 0.67
N PRO A 69 14.10 -10.18 1.42
CA PRO A 69 12.93 -10.95 1.81
C PRO A 69 11.88 -10.09 2.56
N PHE A 70 10.71 -9.91 1.95
CA PHE A 70 9.64 -9.03 2.46
C PHE A 70 9.29 -9.28 3.93
N ILE A 71 9.11 -10.56 4.32
CA ILE A 71 8.72 -10.93 5.68
C ILE A 71 9.78 -10.50 6.71
N PHE A 72 11.07 -10.65 6.39
CA PHE A 72 12.13 -10.26 7.31
C PHE A 72 12.14 -8.75 7.56
N PHE A 73 11.91 -7.96 6.52
CA PHE A 73 11.82 -6.51 6.66
C PHE A 73 10.62 -6.11 7.51
N VAL A 74 9.45 -6.72 7.28
CA VAL A 74 8.25 -6.47 8.09
C VAL A 74 8.49 -6.82 9.56
N ILE A 75 9.06 -7.99 9.86
CA ILE A 75 9.38 -8.37 11.25
C ILE A 75 10.33 -7.36 11.90
N MET A 76 11.36 -6.91 11.18
CA MET A 76 12.28 -5.89 11.68
C MET A 76 11.55 -4.58 12.02
N LEU A 77 10.63 -4.14 11.17
CA LEU A 77 9.80 -2.96 11.44
C LEU A 77 8.90 -3.16 12.67
N VAL A 78 8.28 -4.34 12.81
CA VAL A 78 7.47 -4.66 13.99
C VAL A 78 8.30 -4.58 15.27
N VAL A 79 9.49 -5.19 15.27
CA VAL A 79 10.39 -5.15 16.43
C VAL A 79 10.85 -3.72 16.73
N PHE A 80 11.13 -2.92 15.71
CA PHE A 80 11.59 -1.54 15.86
C PHE A 80 10.49 -0.59 16.38
N PHE A 81 9.27 -0.67 15.82
CA PHE A 81 8.15 0.18 16.20
C PHE A 81 7.34 -0.36 17.39
N GLY A 82 7.57 -1.61 17.78
CA GLY A 82 7.01 -2.25 18.96
C GLY A 82 5.48 -2.19 18.99
N ARG A 83 4.93 -1.59 20.07
CA ARG A 83 3.48 -1.54 20.33
C ARG A 83 2.73 -0.49 19.51
N ASN A 84 3.42 0.38 18.75
CA ASN A 84 2.73 1.38 17.95
C ASN A 84 2.31 0.80 16.60
N PHE A 85 1.15 0.12 16.59
CA PHE A 85 0.63 -0.55 15.40
C PHE A 85 0.38 0.43 14.23
N VAL A 86 0.02 1.69 14.51
CA VAL A 86 -0.16 2.70 13.45
C VAL A 86 1.16 2.97 12.74
N LEU A 87 2.23 3.24 13.48
CA LEU A 87 3.57 3.45 12.90
C LEU A 87 4.08 2.20 12.17
N MET A 88 3.84 1.02 12.75
CA MET A 88 4.17 -0.26 12.11
C MET A 88 3.49 -0.38 10.74
N PHE A 89 2.17 -0.16 10.64
CA PHE A 89 1.46 -0.31 9.37
C PHE A 89 1.72 0.83 8.37
N LEU A 90 2.02 2.04 8.84
CA LEU A 90 2.56 3.09 7.97
C LEU A 90 3.90 2.66 7.37
N ALA A 91 4.79 2.06 8.18
CA ALA A 91 6.07 1.55 7.71
C ALA A 91 5.90 0.37 6.74
N VAL A 92 4.96 -0.54 6.99
CA VAL A 92 4.60 -1.62 6.05
C VAL A 92 4.07 -1.04 4.73
N GLY A 93 3.21 -0.03 4.77
CA GLY A 93 2.78 0.72 3.58
C GLY A 93 3.95 1.34 2.82
N ALA A 94 4.94 1.87 3.55
CA ALA A 94 6.20 2.37 3.02
C ALA A 94 7.18 1.28 2.54
N VAL A 95 6.78 0.01 2.55
CA VAL A 95 7.45 -1.09 1.84
C VAL A 95 6.63 -1.53 0.63
N LEU A 96 5.30 -1.58 0.78
CA LEU A 96 4.37 -1.98 -0.29
C LEU A 96 4.33 -1.00 -1.47
N TRP A 97 4.87 0.22 -1.33
CA TRP A 97 4.99 1.18 -2.43
C TRP A 97 5.84 0.65 -3.61
N LEU A 98 6.71 -0.33 -3.37
CA LEU A 98 7.60 -0.87 -4.39
C LEU A 98 6.83 -1.53 -5.55
N ASP A 99 5.76 -2.28 -5.24
CA ASP A 99 4.87 -2.88 -6.26
C ASP A 99 4.14 -1.79 -7.04
N MET A 100 3.57 -0.84 -6.31
CA MET A 100 2.86 0.30 -6.91
C MET A 100 3.77 1.13 -7.82
N ALA A 101 5.02 1.36 -7.44
CA ALA A 101 5.98 2.09 -8.26
C ALA A 101 6.25 1.41 -9.59
N ARG A 102 6.40 0.07 -9.61
CA ARG A 102 6.59 -0.70 -10.85
C ARG A 102 5.38 -0.60 -11.77
N ILE A 103 4.18 -0.75 -11.21
CA ILE A 103 2.91 -0.66 -11.93
C ILE A 103 2.77 0.73 -12.56
N VAL A 104 2.89 1.77 -11.73
CA VAL A 104 2.71 3.16 -12.16
C VAL A 104 3.77 3.56 -13.18
N ARG A 105 5.02 3.11 -13.01
CA ARG A 105 6.08 3.32 -14.02
C ARG A 105 5.67 2.79 -15.39
N GLY A 106 5.19 1.53 -15.45
CA GLY A 106 4.77 0.92 -16.71
C GLY A 106 3.65 1.70 -17.39
N GLN A 107 2.67 2.16 -16.61
CA GLN A 107 1.57 2.99 -17.10
C GLN A 107 2.05 4.38 -17.54
N ALA A 108 2.94 5.03 -16.78
CA ALA A 108 3.49 6.34 -17.09
C ALA A 108 4.33 6.31 -18.38
N LEU A 109 5.11 5.25 -18.62
CA LEU A 109 5.84 5.03 -19.87
C LEU A 109 4.88 4.92 -21.07
N SER A 110 3.76 4.22 -20.90
CA SER A 110 2.72 4.09 -21.93
C SER A 110 2.05 5.45 -22.21
N ILE A 111 1.63 6.15 -21.16
CA ILE A 111 0.98 7.47 -21.26
C ILE A 111 1.89 8.50 -21.92
N ARG A 112 3.20 8.51 -21.57
CA ARG A 112 4.17 9.44 -22.17
C ARG A 112 4.23 9.34 -23.70
N ARG A 113 3.98 8.15 -24.26
CA ARG A 113 4.02 7.90 -25.71
C ARG A 113 2.73 8.26 -26.44
N GLN A 114 1.67 8.65 -25.72
CA GLN A 114 0.38 9.01 -26.32
C GLN A 114 0.47 10.33 -27.11
N GLU A 115 -0.32 10.42 -28.19
CA GLU A 115 -0.30 11.57 -29.11
C GLU A 115 -0.61 12.90 -28.41
N TYR A 116 -1.54 12.92 -27.46
CA TYR A 116 -1.89 14.13 -26.72
C TYR A 116 -0.75 14.64 -25.83
N VAL A 117 0.12 13.75 -25.33
CA VAL A 117 1.31 14.14 -24.56
C VAL A 117 2.35 14.75 -25.49
N GLN A 118 2.59 14.12 -26.64
CA GLN A 118 3.53 14.64 -27.65
C GLN A 118 3.08 15.99 -28.19
N ALA A 119 1.77 16.17 -28.43
CA ALA A 119 1.19 17.45 -28.83
C ALA A 119 1.39 18.53 -27.75
N ALA A 120 1.18 18.19 -26.47
CA ALA A 120 1.42 19.12 -25.35
C ALA A 120 2.90 19.53 -25.27
N GLU A 121 3.83 18.60 -25.48
CA GLU A 121 5.26 18.89 -25.53
C GLU A 121 5.63 19.78 -26.73
N ALA A 122 5.07 19.52 -27.91
CA ALA A 122 5.25 20.35 -29.10
C ALA A 122 4.69 21.78 -28.94
N MET A 123 3.65 21.95 -28.13
CA MET A 123 3.11 23.26 -27.74
C MET A 123 3.92 23.96 -26.64
N GLY A 124 5.04 23.38 -26.18
CA GLY A 124 5.93 23.98 -25.19
C GLY A 124 5.48 23.79 -23.73
N VAL A 125 4.56 22.87 -23.44
CA VAL A 125 4.19 22.55 -22.06
C VAL A 125 5.38 21.88 -21.38
N GLY A 126 5.84 22.47 -20.26
CA GLY A 126 6.97 21.92 -19.52
C GLY A 126 6.70 20.52 -18.96
N GLN A 127 7.76 19.72 -18.81
CA GLN A 127 7.73 18.34 -18.32
C GLN A 127 6.91 18.16 -17.01
N ARG A 128 7.08 19.08 -16.04
CA ARG A 128 6.28 19.07 -14.79
C ARG A 128 4.80 19.30 -15.03
N GLY A 129 4.45 20.17 -15.99
CA GLY A 129 3.08 20.45 -16.38
C GLY A 129 2.41 19.23 -17.01
N ILE A 130 3.13 18.54 -17.90
CA ILE A 130 2.67 17.29 -18.52
C ILE A 130 2.46 16.21 -17.45
N LEU A 131 3.43 16.00 -16.57
CA LEU A 131 3.34 15.01 -15.50
C LEU A 131 2.11 15.23 -14.61
N LEU A 132 1.90 16.46 -14.12
CA LEU A 132 0.83 16.77 -13.17
C LEU A 132 -0.56 16.88 -13.82
N ARG A 133 -0.67 17.36 -15.07
CA ARG A 133 -1.97 17.61 -15.72
C ARG A 133 -2.42 16.49 -16.65
N HIS A 134 -1.49 15.69 -17.16
CA HIS A 134 -1.78 14.64 -18.13
C HIS A 134 -1.44 13.26 -17.60
N VAL A 135 -0.25 13.05 -17.01
CA VAL A 135 0.16 11.70 -16.62
C VAL A 135 -0.53 11.24 -15.33
N ILE A 136 -0.35 11.96 -14.21
CA ILE A 136 -0.91 11.56 -12.90
C ILE A 136 -2.44 11.41 -12.94
N PRO A 137 -3.22 12.32 -13.55
CA PRO A 137 -4.67 12.15 -13.63
C PRO A 137 -5.09 10.89 -14.40
N ASN A 138 -4.37 10.52 -15.47
CA ASN A 138 -4.65 9.30 -16.23
C ASN A 138 -4.24 8.02 -15.50
N LEU A 139 -3.41 8.12 -14.45
CA LEU A 139 -3.03 6.98 -13.61
C LEU A 139 -4.07 6.64 -12.54
N LEU A 140 -5.05 7.53 -12.27
CA LEU A 140 -6.02 7.34 -11.18
C LEU A 140 -6.84 6.05 -11.34
N GLY A 141 -7.26 5.71 -12.55
CA GLY A 141 -8.04 4.48 -12.81
C GLY A 141 -7.29 3.21 -12.37
N PRO A 142 -6.11 2.92 -12.93
CA PRO A 142 -5.27 1.81 -12.49
C PRO A 142 -4.94 1.86 -11.00
N VAL A 143 -4.60 3.03 -10.45
CA VAL A 143 -4.22 3.18 -9.03
C VAL A 143 -5.36 2.80 -8.10
N VAL A 144 -6.58 3.24 -8.38
CA VAL A 144 -7.77 2.89 -7.58
C VAL A 144 -8.01 1.37 -7.62
N ILE A 145 -7.89 0.74 -8.79
CA ILE A 145 -8.03 -0.71 -8.93
C ILE A 145 -6.98 -1.46 -8.08
N TYR A 146 -5.73 -1.02 -8.09
CA TYR A 146 -4.71 -1.67 -7.26
C TYR A 146 -4.91 -1.41 -5.76
N MET A 147 -5.44 -0.25 -5.39
CA MET A 147 -5.74 0.06 -3.99
C MET A 147 -6.78 -0.93 -3.42
N THR A 148 -7.78 -1.34 -4.20
CA THR A 148 -8.78 -2.33 -3.74
C THR A 148 -8.18 -3.72 -3.53
N LEU A 149 -7.08 -4.05 -4.19
CA LEU A 149 -6.33 -5.31 -3.98
C LEU A 149 -5.35 -5.22 -2.81
N LEU A 150 -4.80 -4.04 -2.55
CA LEU A 150 -3.78 -3.83 -1.53
C LEU A 150 -4.37 -3.90 -0.12
N VAL A 151 -5.57 -3.36 0.10
CA VAL A 151 -6.27 -3.42 1.40
C VAL A 151 -6.42 -4.86 1.93
N PRO A 152 -7.00 -5.82 1.19
CA PRO A 152 -7.11 -7.19 1.69
C PRO A 152 -5.75 -7.87 1.85
N GLN A 153 -4.75 -7.56 1.02
CA GLN A 153 -3.39 -8.09 1.18
C GLN A 153 -2.76 -7.65 2.51
N VAL A 154 -2.95 -6.39 2.91
CA VAL A 154 -2.48 -5.89 4.21
C VAL A 154 -3.23 -6.54 5.37
N ILE A 155 -4.54 -6.76 5.24
CA ILE A 155 -5.32 -7.46 6.28
C ILE A 155 -4.82 -8.89 6.47
N ILE A 156 -4.52 -9.62 5.39
CA ILE A 156 -3.95 -10.97 5.47
C ILE A 156 -2.57 -10.93 6.15
N LEU A 157 -1.73 -9.95 5.80
CA LEU A 157 -0.44 -9.77 6.45
C LEU A 157 -0.60 -9.47 7.95
N GLU A 158 -1.54 -8.61 8.33
CA GLU A 158 -1.86 -8.32 9.73
C GLU A 158 -2.30 -9.57 10.47
N SER A 159 -3.17 -10.39 9.88
CA SER A 159 -3.57 -11.68 10.46
C SER A 159 -2.39 -12.62 10.66
N PHE A 160 -1.47 -12.69 9.70
CA PHE A 160 -0.25 -13.48 9.84
C PHE A 160 0.65 -12.98 10.99
N LEU A 161 0.79 -11.66 11.13
CA LEU A 161 1.55 -11.07 12.24
C LEU A 161 0.86 -11.30 13.60
N SER A 162 -0.47 -11.16 13.65
CA SER A 162 -1.28 -11.44 14.84
C SER A 162 -1.15 -12.89 15.28
N PHE A 163 -1.15 -13.84 14.34
CA PHE A 163 -0.86 -15.26 14.61
C PHE A 163 0.52 -15.49 15.23
N LEU A 164 1.54 -14.71 14.82
CA LEU A 164 2.88 -14.73 15.41
C LEU A 164 2.99 -13.98 16.75
N GLY A 165 1.89 -13.43 17.27
CA GLY A 165 1.88 -12.61 18.49
C GLY A 165 2.46 -11.20 18.28
N LEU A 166 2.64 -10.78 17.04
CA LEU A 166 3.28 -9.54 16.61
C LEU A 166 2.31 -8.47 16.09
N GLY A 167 1.02 -8.82 15.96
CA GLY A 167 -0.01 -7.92 15.46
C GLY A 167 -0.69 -7.08 16.53
N VAL A 168 -1.97 -6.72 16.29
CA VAL A 168 -2.74 -5.86 17.20
C VAL A 168 -2.92 -6.54 18.55
N GLN A 169 -2.67 -5.79 19.63
CA GLN A 169 -2.76 -6.30 21.00
C GLN A 169 -4.00 -5.73 21.72
N GLU A 170 -4.51 -6.49 22.68
CA GLU A 170 -5.58 -6.04 23.60
C GLU A 170 -5.17 -4.70 24.28
N PRO A 171 -6.10 -3.74 24.47
CA PRO A 171 -7.57 -3.87 24.41
C PRO A 171 -8.18 -3.72 23.01
N MET A 172 -7.38 -3.52 21.96
CA MET A 172 -7.88 -3.47 20.58
C MET A 172 -8.02 -4.88 20.01
N THR A 173 -8.94 -5.05 19.06
CA THR A 173 -9.19 -6.32 18.37
C THR A 173 -9.19 -6.05 16.87
N SER A 174 -8.61 -6.97 16.09
CA SER A 174 -8.64 -7.00 14.62
C SER A 174 -9.21 -8.34 14.15
N TRP A 175 -9.51 -8.49 12.86
CA TRP A 175 -9.93 -9.80 12.33
C TRP A 175 -8.82 -10.85 12.48
N GLY A 176 -7.56 -10.43 12.39
CA GLY A 176 -6.41 -11.31 12.61
C GLY A 176 -6.33 -11.91 14.02
N VAL A 177 -6.82 -11.20 15.03
CA VAL A 177 -6.84 -11.67 16.43
C VAL A 177 -8.05 -12.58 16.73
N LEU A 178 -9.11 -12.52 15.90
CA LEU A 178 -10.33 -13.30 16.11
C LEU A 178 -10.30 -14.69 15.44
N ILE A 179 -9.31 -14.95 14.59
CA ILE A 179 -9.06 -16.25 13.96
C ILE A 179 -8.02 -17.00 14.79
#